data_AF-A0A2D6BN50-F1
#
_entry.id   AF-A0A2D6BN50-F1
#
_cell.length_a   1.000
_cell.length_b   1.000
_cell.length_c   1.000
_cell.angle_alpha   90.00
_cell.angle_beta   90.00
_cell.angle_gamma   90.00
#
_symmetry.space_group_name_H-M   'P 1'
#
loop_
_entity.id
_entity.type
_entity.pdbx_description
1 polymer ?
#
loop_
_entity_poly.entity_id
_entity_poly.type
_entity_poly.pdbx_seq_one_letter_code
_entity_poly.pdbx_strand_id
1 'polypeptide(L)'
;MRPRRSALPAVLLAAVAFGLSSPALAVPITVQVDAIASGTFGGTSFTDAAVTFVATGDTDDIDDFGTAHRIINLSMSLTVAGLGSAVFTNATHSIVNHGTDRAGLADIDDNAGLMFVDDPIFDTYALDTSVGPIVGPVTFSTGFDFDTSGGPFEILGVLGGTATFTATVPEPGTLVILLGAFAAFGRRAPLDAGARSEP
;
A
#
# COMPACT_ATOMS: atom_id res chain seq x y z
N MET A 1 22.10 -21.70 54.32
CA MET A 1 20.95 -22.13 53.48
C MET A 1 20.73 -21.06 52.41
N ARG A 2 21.14 -21.29 51.15
CA ARG A 2 21.05 -20.28 50.07
C ARG A 2 19.72 -20.45 49.31
N PRO A 3 18.94 -19.38 49.08
CA PRO A 3 17.68 -19.48 48.35
C PRO A 3 17.94 -19.76 46.87
N ARG A 4 17.31 -20.82 46.34
CA ARG A 4 17.29 -21.15 44.91
C ARG A 4 16.50 -20.07 44.17
N ARG A 5 17.20 -19.20 43.44
CA ARG A 5 16.57 -18.24 42.52
C ARG A 5 15.94 -19.04 41.36
N SER A 6 14.62 -19.16 41.38
CA SER A 6 13.87 -19.89 40.35
C SER A 6 13.89 -19.08 39.04
N ALA A 7 14.62 -19.58 38.04
CA ALA A 7 14.75 -18.98 36.71
C ALA A 7 13.53 -19.20 35.80
N LEU A 8 12.46 -19.83 36.30
CA LEU A 8 11.27 -20.18 35.52
C LEU A 8 10.51 -19.01 34.84
N PRO A 9 10.39 -17.79 35.42
CA PRO A 9 9.57 -16.75 34.78
C PRO A 9 10.23 -16.13 33.54
N ALA A 10 11.55 -16.25 33.36
CA ALA A 10 12.25 -15.69 32.20
C ALA A 10 12.12 -16.56 30.93
N VAL A 11 12.00 -17.88 31.09
CA VAL A 11 11.92 -18.84 29.97
C VAL A 11 10.54 -18.81 29.30
N LEU A 12 9.46 -18.61 30.06
CA LEU A 12 8.12 -18.46 29.50
C LEU A 12 7.96 -17.16 28.69
N LEU A 13 8.66 -16.08 29.08
CA LEU A 13 8.58 -14.79 28.39
C LEU A 13 9.25 -14.83 27.01
N ALA A 14 10.37 -15.54 26.88
CA ALA A 14 11.04 -15.75 25.60
C ALA A 14 10.20 -16.63 24.65
N ALA A 15 9.55 -17.68 25.16
CA ALA A 15 8.73 -18.57 24.33
C ALA A 15 7.49 -17.87 23.72
N VAL A 16 6.90 -16.89 24.41
CA VAL A 16 5.80 -16.07 23.86
C VAL A 16 6.32 -15.05 22.82
N ALA A 17 7.52 -14.50 23.02
CA ALA A 17 8.13 -13.56 22.09
C ALA A 17 8.55 -14.20 20.75
N PHE A 18 8.95 -15.48 20.75
CA PHE A 18 9.34 -16.22 19.53
C PHE A 18 8.20 -17.01 18.88
N GLY A 19 7.05 -17.18 19.54
CA GLY A 19 5.90 -17.95 19.02
C GLY A 19 4.80 -17.12 18.34
N LEU A 20 4.94 -15.79 18.29
CA LEU A 20 3.95 -14.85 17.76
C LEU A 20 4.42 -14.11 16.50
N SER A 21 5.39 -14.66 15.74
CA SER A 21 5.59 -14.18 14.37
C SER A 21 4.30 -14.48 13.62
N SER A 22 3.48 -13.45 13.39
CA SER A 22 2.33 -13.60 12.50
C SER A 22 2.89 -14.09 11.16
N PRO A 23 2.27 -15.10 10.52
CA PRO A 23 2.63 -15.43 9.16
C PRO A 23 2.58 -14.14 8.34
N ALA A 24 3.59 -13.91 7.49
CA ALA A 24 3.42 -13.00 6.37
C ALA A 24 2.27 -13.60 5.55
N LEU A 25 1.07 -13.10 5.81
CA LEU A 25 -0.11 -13.43 5.03
C LEU A 25 -0.14 -12.40 3.92
N ALA A 26 -0.44 -12.81 2.70
CA ALA A 26 -1.07 -12.00 1.65
C ALA A 26 -1.81 -10.80 2.24
N VAL A 27 -1.18 -9.63 2.17
CA VAL A 27 -1.81 -8.40 2.61
C VAL A 27 -2.23 -7.65 1.35
N PRO A 28 -3.52 -7.27 1.23
CA PRO A 28 -3.93 -6.40 0.15
C PRO A 28 -3.14 -5.10 0.17
N ILE A 29 -2.56 -4.72 -0.96
CA ILE A 29 -1.96 -3.40 -1.17
C ILE A 29 -2.89 -2.55 -2.02
N THR A 30 -3.10 -1.30 -1.62
CA THR A 30 -3.83 -0.30 -2.40
C THR A 30 -2.85 0.74 -2.92
N VAL A 31 -2.74 0.86 -4.24
CA VAL A 31 -1.94 1.87 -4.92
C VAL A 31 -2.86 2.94 -5.48
N GLN A 32 -2.62 4.18 -5.12
CA GLN A 32 -3.34 5.35 -5.59
C GLN A 32 -2.39 6.29 -6.33
N VAL A 33 -2.82 6.74 -7.51
CA VAL A 33 -2.11 7.77 -8.29
C VAL A 33 -3.07 8.91 -8.61
N ASP A 34 -2.71 10.12 -8.18
CA ASP A 34 -3.50 11.34 -8.38
C ASP A 34 -2.75 12.35 -9.26
N ALA A 35 -3.46 12.97 -10.20
CA ALA A 35 -2.93 14.04 -11.04
C ALA A 35 -4.01 15.03 -11.45
N ILE A 36 -3.60 16.22 -11.92
CA ILE A 36 -4.47 17.11 -12.69
C ILE A 36 -4.12 16.91 -14.17
N ALA A 37 -5.05 16.39 -14.95
CA ALA A 37 -4.78 15.94 -16.32
C ALA A 37 -5.82 16.45 -17.34
N SER A 38 -5.44 16.37 -18.60
CA SER A 38 -6.29 16.59 -19.76
C SER A 38 -6.29 15.34 -20.65
N GLY A 39 -7.42 15.05 -21.30
CA GLY A 39 -7.57 13.78 -22.02
C GLY A 39 -8.99 13.54 -22.52
N THR A 40 -9.32 12.27 -22.77
CA THR A 40 -10.67 11.83 -23.12
C THR A 40 -11.14 10.69 -22.21
N PHE A 41 -12.43 10.64 -21.92
CA PHE A 41 -13.06 9.55 -21.15
C PHE A 41 -14.45 9.25 -21.72
N GLY A 42 -14.65 8.03 -22.21
CA GLY A 42 -15.90 7.64 -22.86
C GLY A 42 -16.24 8.49 -24.09
N GLY A 43 -15.22 8.98 -24.79
CA GLY A 43 -15.36 9.91 -25.92
C GLY A 43 -15.64 11.38 -25.54
N THR A 44 -15.70 11.71 -24.25
CA THR A 44 -15.83 13.09 -23.77
C THR A 44 -14.47 13.65 -23.39
N SER A 45 -14.08 14.78 -23.98
CA SER A 45 -12.83 15.46 -23.62
C SER A 45 -12.95 16.13 -22.24
N PHE A 46 -11.86 16.08 -21.48
CA PHE A 46 -11.69 16.85 -20.24
C PHE A 46 -10.39 17.65 -20.28
N THR A 47 -10.36 18.75 -19.52
CA THR A 47 -9.20 19.65 -19.43
C THR A 47 -8.95 20.02 -17.98
N ASP A 48 -7.70 19.90 -17.55
CA ASP A 48 -7.22 20.21 -16.20
C ASP A 48 -8.14 19.68 -15.09
N ALA A 49 -8.63 18.45 -15.27
CA ALA A 49 -9.49 17.78 -14.31
C ALA A 49 -8.65 16.93 -13.35
N ALA A 50 -9.10 16.83 -12.09
CA ALA A 50 -8.52 15.85 -11.18
C ALA A 50 -8.83 14.44 -11.66
N VAL A 51 -7.77 13.64 -11.80
CA VAL A 51 -7.82 12.23 -12.19
C VAL A 51 -7.21 11.41 -11.07
N THR A 52 -7.95 10.42 -10.60
CA THR A 52 -7.53 9.51 -9.54
C THR A 52 -7.63 8.09 -10.03
N PHE A 53 -6.53 7.36 -9.94
CA PHE A 53 -6.48 5.92 -10.12
C PHE A 53 -6.37 5.25 -8.76
N VAL A 54 -7.13 4.17 -8.55
CA VAL A 54 -6.98 3.31 -7.38
C VAL A 54 -6.91 1.87 -7.85
N ALA A 55 -5.76 1.24 -7.63
CA ALA A 55 -5.51 -0.16 -7.90
C ALA A 55 -5.37 -0.94 -6.59
N THR A 56 -5.86 -2.18 -6.59
CA THR A 56 -5.70 -3.12 -5.47
C THR A 56 -4.97 -4.36 -5.96
N GLY A 57 -3.95 -4.79 -5.23
CA GLY A 57 -3.19 -6.01 -5.51
C GLY A 57 -2.97 -6.83 -4.24
N ASP A 58 -2.25 -7.94 -4.38
CA ASP A 58 -1.81 -8.79 -3.28
C ASP A 58 -0.29 -8.76 -3.18
N THR A 59 0.26 -8.47 -1.98
CA THR A 59 1.71 -8.46 -1.77
C THR A 59 2.36 -9.83 -1.91
N ASP A 60 1.59 -10.93 -1.81
CA ASP A 60 2.13 -12.27 -2.07
C ASP A 60 2.32 -12.56 -3.56
N ASP A 61 1.69 -11.77 -4.44
CA ASP A 61 1.76 -11.90 -5.90
C ASP A 61 2.79 -10.94 -6.54
N ILE A 62 3.76 -10.46 -5.76
CA ILE A 62 4.89 -9.68 -6.30
C ILE A 62 5.72 -10.58 -7.22
N ASP A 63 5.82 -10.17 -8.48
CA ASP A 63 6.61 -10.80 -9.53
C ASP A 63 7.83 -9.95 -9.89
N ASP A 64 8.97 -10.62 -10.04
CA ASP A 64 10.23 -10.02 -10.47
C ASP A 64 10.30 -10.02 -12.00
N PHE A 65 10.32 -8.83 -12.60
CA PHE A 65 10.42 -8.65 -14.04
C PHE A 65 11.65 -7.83 -14.41
N GLY A 66 12.78 -8.50 -14.61
CA GLY A 66 14.04 -7.83 -14.92
C GLY A 66 14.53 -7.01 -13.73
N THR A 67 14.57 -5.68 -13.88
CA THR A 67 14.89 -4.74 -12.78
C THR A 67 13.63 -4.14 -12.15
N ALA A 68 12.46 -4.68 -12.42
CA ALA A 68 11.20 -4.19 -11.89
C ALA A 68 10.53 -5.20 -10.95
N HIS A 69 9.82 -4.68 -9.95
CA HIS A 69 8.84 -5.43 -9.19
C HIS A 69 7.44 -5.03 -9.65
N ARG A 70 6.53 -5.99 -9.80
CA ARG A 70 5.15 -5.71 -10.20
C ARG A 70 4.16 -6.62 -9.49
N ILE A 71 2.92 -6.13 -9.37
CA ILE A 71 1.77 -6.88 -8.90
C ILE A 71 0.68 -6.75 -9.95
N ILE A 72 0.10 -7.88 -10.39
CA ILE A 72 -1.10 -7.85 -11.22
C ILE A 72 -2.25 -7.35 -10.33
N ASN A 73 -2.91 -6.29 -10.76
CA ASN A 73 -3.97 -5.69 -9.98
C ASN A 73 -5.22 -6.58 -10.04
N LEU A 74 -5.78 -6.90 -8.86
CA LEU A 74 -7.07 -7.57 -8.72
C LEU A 74 -8.22 -6.69 -9.23
N SER A 75 -8.07 -5.37 -9.06
CA SER A 75 -8.97 -4.37 -9.62
C SER A 75 -8.24 -3.05 -9.77
N MET A 76 -8.68 -2.25 -10.75
CA MET A 76 -8.23 -0.88 -10.91
C MET A 76 -9.41 0.00 -11.33
N SER A 77 -9.57 1.10 -10.63
CA SER A 77 -10.60 2.11 -10.90
C SER A 77 -9.98 3.43 -11.30
N LEU A 78 -10.75 4.20 -12.06
CA LEU A 78 -10.45 5.53 -12.53
C LEU A 78 -11.61 6.43 -12.10
N THR A 79 -11.28 7.62 -11.59
CA THR A 79 -12.23 8.71 -11.42
C THR A 79 -11.71 9.94 -12.14
N VAL A 80 -12.56 10.56 -12.96
CA VAL A 80 -12.30 11.86 -13.60
C VAL A 80 -13.29 12.87 -13.05
N ALA A 81 -12.78 13.91 -12.40
CA ALA A 81 -13.60 14.96 -11.82
C ALA A 81 -14.52 15.59 -12.87
N GLY A 82 -15.83 15.56 -12.60
CA GLY A 82 -16.86 16.07 -13.50
C GLY A 82 -17.40 15.06 -14.53
N LEU A 83 -16.74 13.91 -14.74
CA LEU A 83 -17.19 12.87 -15.68
C LEU A 83 -17.59 11.55 -15.02
N GLY A 84 -17.13 11.29 -13.79
CA GLY A 84 -17.54 10.12 -13.01
C GLY A 84 -16.40 9.10 -12.82
N SER A 85 -16.77 7.84 -12.62
CA SER A 85 -15.82 6.75 -12.36
C SER A 85 -16.10 5.54 -13.25
N ALA A 86 -15.05 4.78 -13.51
CA ALA A 86 -15.08 3.50 -14.22
C ALA A 86 -14.02 2.55 -13.67
N VAL A 87 -14.11 1.29 -14.06
CA VAL A 87 -13.08 0.27 -13.80
C VAL A 87 -12.42 -0.13 -15.12
N PHE A 88 -11.11 -0.40 -15.08
CA PHE A 88 -10.41 -0.96 -16.23
C PHE A 88 -10.94 -2.37 -16.52
N THR A 89 -11.15 -2.68 -17.80
CA THR A 89 -11.68 -3.98 -18.22
C THR A 89 -10.58 -4.97 -18.61
N ASN A 90 -9.38 -4.45 -18.87
CA ASN A 90 -8.17 -5.20 -19.21
C ASN A 90 -7.32 -5.45 -17.97
N ALA A 91 -6.35 -6.34 -18.10
CA ALA A 91 -5.43 -6.63 -16.99
C ALA A 91 -4.47 -5.45 -16.80
N THR A 92 -4.34 -4.96 -15.57
CA THR A 92 -3.40 -3.89 -15.22
C THR A 92 -2.41 -4.35 -14.15
N HIS A 93 -1.29 -3.65 -14.01
CA HIS A 93 -0.36 -3.87 -12.91
C HIS A 93 0.06 -2.59 -12.21
N SER A 94 0.36 -2.74 -10.92
CA SER A 94 1.17 -1.78 -10.16
C SER A 94 2.62 -2.20 -10.31
N ILE A 95 3.52 -1.27 -10.62
CA ILE A 95 4.90 -1.59 -10.98
C ILE A 95 5.87 -0.55 -10.43
N VAL A 96 7.04 -1.01 -9.99
CA VAL A 96 8.21 -0.23 -9.61
C VAL A 96 9.38 -0.65 -10.49
N ASN A 97 10.02 0.30 -11.18
CA ASN A 97 11.14 0.07 -12.07
C ASN A 97 12.44 0.60 -11.43
N HIS A 98 13.26 -0.32 -10.88
CA HIS A 98 14.56 0.04 -10.32
C HIS A 98 15.55 0.46 -11.41
N GLY A 99 16.47 1.35 -11.05
CA GLY A 99 17.40 2.01 -11.97
C GLY A 99 16.79 3.14 -12.80
N THR A 100 15.46 3.31 -12.77
CA THR A 100 14.77 4.50 -13.32
C THR A 100 14.01 5.29 -12.25
N ASP A 101 14.11 4.87 -10.99
CA ASP A 101 13.53 5.54 -9.83
C ASP A 101 12.05 5.84 -10.01
N ARG A 102 11.26 4.86 -10.45
CA ARG A 102 9.90 5.09 -10.94
C ARG A 102 8.90 4.06 -10.42
N ALA A 103 7.73 4.52 -9.98
CA ALA A 103 6.61 3.66 -9.62
C ALA A 103 5.28 4.16 -10.20
N GLY A 104 4.36 3.25 -10.51
CA GLY A 104 3.10 3.65 -11.14
C GLY A 104 2.20 2.49 -11.53
N LEU A 105 1.34 2.80 -12.50
CA LEU A 105 0.30 1.92 -13.03
C LEU A 105 0.49 1.77 -14.54
N ALA A 106 0.27 0.55 -15.04
CA ALA A 106 0.39 0.24 -16.44
C ALA A 106 -0.64 -0.83 -16.89
N ASP A 107 -0.94 -0.82 -18.18
CA ASP A 107 -1.83 -1.77 -18.84
C ASP A 107 -0.98 -2.90 -19.40
N ILE A 108 -1.37 -4.14 -19.09
CA ILE A 108 -0.62 -5.33 -19.47
C ILE A 108 -0.86 -5.68 -20.94
N ASP A 109 -2.10 -5.53 -21.40
CA ASP A 109 -2.53 -5.99 -22.72
C ASP A 109 -1.96 -5.06 -23.81
N ASP A 110 -1.93 -3.76 -23.55
CA ASP A 110 -1.33 -2.76 -24.45
C ASP A 110 0.18 -2.56 -24.23
N ASN A 111 0.73 -3.15 -23.15
CA ASN A 111 2.12 -2.95 -22.72
C ASN A 111 2.48 -1.46 -22.63
N ALA A 112 1.60 -0.67 -22.02
CA ALA A 112 1.64 0.79 -22.00
C ALA A 112 1.54 1.35 -20.58
N GLY A 113 2.28 2.42 -20.33
CA GLY A 113 2.27 3.10 -19.04
C GLY A 113 1.10 4.05 -18.91
N LEU A 114 0.20 3.81 -17.95
CA LEU A 114 -0.87 4.77 -17.67
C LEU A 114 -0.28 6.00 -17.01
N MET A 115 0.37 5.82 -15.86
CA MET A 115 0.95 6.93 -15.12
C MET A 115 2.00 6.44 -14.14
N PHE A 116 3.17 7.06 -14.20
CA PHE A 116 4.29 6.77 -13.34
C PHE A 116 4.83 8.04 -12.71
N VAL A 117 5.18 7.96 -11.43
CA VAL A 117 5.85 9.00 -10.66
C VAL A 117 7.32 8.63 -10.50
N ASP A 118 8.20 9.60 -10.72
CA ASP A 118 9.65 9.47 -10.54
C ASP A 118 10.05 9.99 -9.15
N ASP A 119 10.73 9.17 -8.35
CA ASP A 119 11.34 9.53 -7.06
C ASP A 119 12.44 8.50 -6.67
N PRO A 120 13.63 8.92 -6.20
CA PRO A 120 14.71 8.03 -5.80
C PRO A 120 14.35 6.96 -4.76
N ILE A 121 13.29 7.16 -3.96
CA ILE A 121 12.83 6.12 -3.02
C ILE A 121 12.43 4.82 -3.73
N PHE A 122 11.99 4.92 -4.99
CA PHE A 122 11.53 3.79 -5.78
C PHE A 122 12.66 2.84 -6.21
N ASP A 123 13.94 3.22 -6.10
CA ASP A 123 15.05 2.31 -6.37
C ASP A 123 15.14 1.15 -5.35
N THR A 124 14.55 1.34 -4.16
CA THR A 124 14.58 0.34 -3.07
C THR A 124 13.21 -0.17 -2.66
N TYR A 125 12.14 0.35 -3.27
CA TYR A 125 10.77 0.05 -2.87
C TYR A 125 10.23 -1.19 -3.59
N ALA A 126 9.73 -2.17 -2.83
CA ALA A 126 9.39 -3.49 -3.37
C ALA A 126 7.89 -3.77 -3.54
N LEU A 127 7.00 -2.77 -3.41
CA LEU A 127 5.53 -2.95 -3.42
C LEU A 127 4.97 -3.83 -2.28
N ASP A 128 5.72 -4.01 -1.19
CA ASP A 128 5.37 -4.87 -0.06
C ASP A 128 5.00 -4.08 1.23
N THR A 129 5.12 -2.75 1.18
CA THR A 129 4.99 -1.87 2.33
C THR A 129 4.23 -0.59 1.96
N SER A 130 3.71 0.13 2.95
CA SER A 130 3.12 1.44 2.71
C SER A 130 4.22 2.46 2.37
N VAL A 131 4.00 3.28 1.33
CA VAL A 131 4.87 4.39 0.97
C VAL A 131 4.07 5.58 0.46
N GLY A 132 4.54 6.78 0.73
CA GLY A 132 3.94 8.03 0.28
C GLY A 132 3.02 8.71 1.30
N PRO A 133 2.35 9.80 0.89
CA PRO A 133 2.29 10.32 -0.48
C PRO A 133 3.63 10.85 -0.99
N ILE A 134 4.01 10.46 -2.21
CA ILE A 134 5.19 10.93 -2.95
C ILE A 134 4.71 11.79 -4.11
N VAL A 135 5.20 13.03 -4.20
CA VAL A 135 4.89 13.94 -5.32
C VAL A 135 6.14 14.09 -6.17
N GLY A 136 6.07 13.74 -7.45
CA GLY A 136 7.22 13.75 -8.33
C GLY A 136 6.87 14.01 -9.80
N PRO A 137 7.90 14.16 -10.66
CA PRO A 137 7.70 14.21 -12.10
C PRO A 137 6.92 13.00 -12.60
N VAL A 138 6.09 13.21 -13.62
CA VAL A 138 5.23 12.16 -14.16
C VAL A 138 5.65 11.75 -15.57
N THR A 139 5.61 10.45 -15.86
CA THR A 139 5.69 9.89 -17.21
C THR A 139 4.44 9.07 -17.49
N PHE A 140 3.93 9.14 -18.72
CA PHE A 140 2.76 8.39 -19.19
C PHE A 140 2.87 8.15 -20.71
N SER A 141 2.13 7.17 -21.20
CA SER A 141 2.02 6.87 -22.62
C SER A 141 0.89 7.68 -23.26
N THR A 142 1.17 8.37 -24.37
CA THR A 142 0.17 9.10 -25.18
C THR A 142 -0.22 8.32 -26.42
N GLY A 143 -1.44 8.55 -26.94
CA GLY A 143 -1.94 7.85 -28.12
C GLY A 143 -2.38 6.41 -27.87
N PHE A 144 -2.67 6.07 -26.60
CA PHE A 144 -3.24 4.81 -26.18
C PHE A 144 -4.61 5.05 -25.57
N ASP A 145 -5.59 4.26 -26.02
CA ASP A 145 -6.92 4.20 -25.44
C ASP A 145 -6.94 3.03 -24.45
N PHE A 146 -7.08 3.33 -23.16
CA PHE A 146 -7.20 2.30 -22.14
C PHE A 146 -8.68 1.95 -21.93
N ASP A 147 -9.02 0.67 -22.10
CA ASP A 147 -10.41 0.22 -22.02
C ASP A 147 -10.94 0.23 -20.58
N THR A 148 -12.08 0.90 -20.38
CA THR A 148 -12.78 0.95 -19.10
C THR A 148 -14.28 0.69 -19.27
N SER A 149 -14.97 0.40 -18.17
CA SER A 149 -16.43 0.24 -18.15
C SER A 149 -17.20 1.51 -18.55
N GLY A 150 -16.56 2.68 -18.51
CA GLY A 150 -17.11 3.97 -18.95
C GLY A 150 -16.80 4.32 -20.40
N GLY A 151 -16.16 3.40 -21.15
CA GLY A 151 -15.57 3.65 -22.46
C GLY A 151 -14.07 3.92 -22.39
N PRO A 152 -13.40 4.18 -23.53
CA PRO A 152 -11.96 4.36 -23.57
C PRO A 152 -11.53 5.60 -22.78
N PHE A 153 -10.38 5.49 -22.12
CA PHE A 153 -9.73 6.58 -21.40
C PHE A 153 -8.35 6.85 -22.00
N GLU A 154 -8.05 8.12 -22.26
CA GLU A 154 -6.76 8.56 -22.79
C GLU A 154 -6.24 9.76 -22.01
N ILE A 155 -4.94 9.79 -21.74
CA ILE A 155 -4.24 10.95 -21.17
C ILE A 155 -3.46 11.67 -22.28
N LEU A 156 -3.75 12.96 -22.45
CA LEU A 156 -3.07 13.83 -23.43
C LEU A 156 -2.08 14.79 -22.78
N GLY A 157 -2.23 15.06 -21.49
CA GLY A 157 -1.35 15.95 -20.75
C GLY A 157 -1.58 15.91 -19.25
N VAL A 158 -0.53 16.19 -18.47
CA VAL A 158 -0.61 16.37 -17.02
C VAL A 158 -0.16 17.78 -16.69
N LEU A 159 -1.02 18.55 -16.03
CA LEU A 159 -0.77 19.92 -15.64
C LEU A 159 0.39 19.97 -14.63
N GLY A 160 1.37 20.83 -14.90
CA GLY A 160 2.55 20.96 -14.05
C GLY A 160 3.56 19.81 -14.16
N GLY A 161 3.25 18.74 -14.91
CA GLY A 161 4.14 17.61 -15.13
C GLY A 161 4.41 16.79 -13.87
N THR A 162 3.51 16.81 -12.89
CA THR A 162 3.65 16.06 -11.64
C THR A 162 2.39 15.26 -11.30
N ALA A 163 2.58 14.18 -10.55
CA ALA A 163 1.52 13.36 -9.99
C ALA A 163 1.90 12.93 -8.56
N THR A 164 0.92 12.41 -7.82
CA THR A 164 1.09 11.91 -6.45
C THR A 164 0.91 10.40 -6.43
N PHE A 165 1.89 9.67 -5.92
CA PHE A 165 1.82 8.22 -5.72
C PHE A 165 1.67 7.92 -4.22
N THR A 166 0.74 7.03 -3.88
CA THR A 166 0.58 6.51 -2.52
C THR A 166 0.33 5.01 -2.59
N ALA A 167 1.07 4.22 -1.83
CA ALA A 167 0.76 2.82 -1.61
C ALA A 167 0.45 2.58 -0.14
N THR A 168 -0.60 1.82 0.14
CA THR A 168 -1.03 1.51 1.50
C THR A 168 -1.24 0.01 1.66
N VAL A 169 -0.55 -0.54 2.65
CA VAL A 169 -0.70 -1.90 3.14
C VAL A 169 -1.27 -1.79 4.57
N PRO A 170 -2.44 -2.39 4.87
CA PRO A 170 -2.98 -2.45 6.23
C PRO A 170 -1.94 -2.97 7.23
N GLU A 171 -1.83 -2.31 8.39
CA GLU A 171 -0.92 -2.77 9.44
C GLU A 171 -1.28 -4.20 9.87
N PRO A 172 -0.29 -5.09 10.06
CA PRO A 172 -0.55 -6.41 10.61
C PRO A 172 -1.24 -6.27 11.98
N GLY A 173 -2.23 -7.12 12.26
CA GLY A 173 -2.97 -7.12 13.53
C GLY A 173 -2.11 -7.36 14.80
N THR A 174 -0.79 -7.52 14.64
CA THR A 174 0.20 -7.67 15.72
C THR A 174 0.21 -6.49 16.69
N LEU A 175 -0.06 -5.26 16.23
CA LEU A 175 -0.17 -4.10 17.12
C LEU A 175 -1.35 -4.20 18.09
N VAL A 176 -2.47 -4.76 17.63
CA VAL A 176 -3.64 -5.02 18.49
C VAL A 176 -3.31 -6.08 19.54
N ILE A 177 -2.57 -7.13 19.17
CA ILE A 177 -2.10 -8.16 20.11
C ILE A 177 -1.13 -7.55 21.14
N LEU A 178 -0.19 -6.72 20.70
CA LEU A 178 0.79 -6.06 21.57
C LEU A 178 0.11 -5.14 22.59
N LEU A 179 -0.83 -4.30 22.15
CA LEU A 179 -1.60 -3.42 23.03
C LEU A 179 -2.50 -4.22 23.98
N GLY A 180 -3.14 -5.27 23.48
CA GLY A 180 -3.92 -6.20 24.30
C GLY A 180 -3.08 -6.85 25.41
N ALA A 181 -1.85 -7.26 25.09
CA ALA A 181 -0.92 -7.82 26.07
C ALA A 181 -0.59 -6.82 27.18
N PHE A 182 -0.23 -5.57 26.85
CA PHE A 182 0.05 -4.54 27.87
C PHE A 182 -1.17 -4.25 28.75
N ALA A 183 -2.37 -4.17 28.18
CA ALA A 183 -3.60 -3.96 28.95
C ALA A 183 -3.90 -5.12 29.92
N ALA A 184 -3.60 -6.36 29.53
CA ALA A 184 -3.73 -7.53 30.40
C ALA A 184 -2.72 -7.52 31.56
N PHE A 185 -1.50 -7.05 31.35
CA PHE A 185 -0.46 -6.97 32.39
C PHE A 185 -0.61 -5.78 33.34
N GLY A 186 -1.25 -4.68 32.92
CA GLY A 186 -1.48 -3.49 33.75
C GLY A 186 -2.49 -3.67 34.88
N ARG A 187 -3.31 -4.74 34.86
CA ARG A 187 -4.29 -5.06 35.91
C ARG A 187 -3.70 -5.96 37.00
N ARG A 188 -2.67 -5.50 37.71
CA ARG A 188 -2.35 -6.06 39.04
C ARG A 188 -2.99 -5.17 40.10
N ALA A 189 -4.08 -5.66 40.69
CA ALA A 189 -4.73 -5.02 41.82
C ALA A 189 -3.74 -4.86 42.99
N PRO A 190 -3.79 -3.75 43.74
CA PRO A 190 -2.97 -3.58 44.93
C PRO A 190 -3.31 -4.70 45.93
N LEU A 191 -2.27 -5.40 46.40
CA LEU A 191 -2.39 -6.35 47.50
C LEU A 191 -2.90 -5.60 48.71
N ASP A 192 -4.09 -5.98 49.15
CA ASP A 192 -4.78 -5.43 50.31
C ASP A 192 -3.86 -5.52 51.53
N ALA A 193 -3.37 -4.37 51.98
CA ALA A 193 -2.55 -4.25 53.18
C ALA A 193 -3.47 -4.42 54.38
N GLY A 194 -3.74 -5.69 54.72
CA GLY A 194 -4.51 -6.08 55.89
C GLY A 194 -3.95 -5.44 57.15
N ALA A 195 -4.67 -4.44 57.65
CA ALA A 195 -4.47 -3.81 58.94
C ALA A 195 -4.48 -4.88 60.04
N ARG A 196 -3.36 -5.02 60.75
CA ARG A 196 -3.31 -5.73 62.03
C ARG A 196 -3.71 -4.74 63.12
N SER A 197 -4.91 -4.94 63.67
CA SER A 197 -5.33 -4.30 64.90
C SER A 197 -4.59 -4.92 66.09
N GLU A 198 -4.07 -4.04 66.94
CA GLU A 198 -3.43 -4.30 68.24
C GLU A 198 -4.35 -5.01 69.24
N PRO A 199 -3.77 -5.63 70.28
CA PRO A 199 -4.28 -5.54 71.64
C PRO A 199 -3.45 -4.57 72.50
#